data_AF-A0A818H3P5-F1
#
_entry.id   AF-A0A818H3P5-F1
#
_cell.length_a   1.000
_cell.length_b   1.000
_cell.length_c   1.000
_cell.angle_alpha   90.00
_cell.angle_beta   90.00
_cell.angle_gamma   90.00
#
_symmetry.space_group_name_H-M   'P 1'
#
loop_
_entity.id
_entity.type
_entity.pdbx_description
1 polymer ?
#
loop_
_entity_poly.entity_id
_entity_poly.type
_entity_poly.pdbx_seq_one_letter_code
_entity_poly.pdbx_strand_id
1 'polypeptide(L)'
;MSYSDHSSLNIIFTLGFISRSIKQNSSHYDQLKLSPINLEIFSNAMKTTLTLAYDILLVLFLEIRLHCFYYLSLFFHDTLNYAYALNTDPDENIMTLNRDLSHLQETLNSSLNEKKFSFLFQGLGFVLATILIRSSPRFSRISELGVTKMCRNIFAIEQTLTQIRTAGDAELMRAHQYYELLYSIKPEDILNIIEEHGQEYSEQDYLHLLQLQYRSLSSDEREHFDLSKYEQLVKTALNPQIKNSN
;
A
#
# COMPACT_ATOMS: atom_id res chain seq x y z
N MET A 1 -0.31 17.04 21.82
CA MET A 1 0.38 17.70 20.69
C MET A 1 -0.62 17.77 19.55
N SER A 2 -1.48 18.80 19.52
CA SER A 2 -2.54 18.92 18.52
C SER A 2 -2.08 19.85 17.41
N TYR A 3 -1.83 19.30 16.22
CA TYR A 3 -1.70 20.07 15.00
C TYR A 3 -3.10 20.45 14.52
N SER A 4 -3.55 21.66 14.85
CA SER A 4 -4.77 22.23 14.29
C SER A 4 -4.51 22.86 12.93
N ASP A 5 -5.33 22.44 11.98
CA ASP A 5 -5.52 22.98 10.64
C ASP A 5 -5.58 24.53 10.62
N HIS A 6 -4.49 25.20 10.23
CA HIS A 6 -4.47 26.65 10.03
C HIS A 6 -4.24 27.09 8.57
N SER A 7 -4.05 26.17 7.62
CA SER A 7 -3.77 26.54 6.23
C SER A 7 -5.04 26.93 5.42
N SER A 8 -6.18 26.29 5.68
CA SER A 8 -7.44 26.55 4.95
C SER A 8 -8.18 27.80 5.47
N LEU A 9 -8.05 28.09 6.77
CA LEU A 9 -8.63 29.29 7.40
C LEU A 9 -7.87 30.56 6.98
N ASN A 10 -6.56 30.49 6.73
CA ASN A 10 -5.78 31.65 6.29
C ASN A 10 -6.19 32.18 4.92
N ILE A 11 -6.67 31.35 3.99
CA ILE A 11 -7.13 31.83 2.67
C ILE A 11 -8.48 32.58 2.80
N ILE A 12 -9.39 32.08 3.63
CA ILE A 12 -10.68 32.75 3.87
C ILE A 12 -10.49 34.04 4.70
N PHE A 13 -9.60 34.01 5.70
CA PHE A 13 -9.25 35.21 6.47
C PHE A 13 -8.49 36.24 5.64
N THR A 14 -7.59 35.84 4.74
CA THR A 14 -6.91 36.78 3.82
C THR A 14 -7.89 37.38 2.81
N LEU A 15 -8.83 36.61 2.27
CA LEU A 15 -9.92 37.15 1.42
C LEU A 15 -10.83 38.12 2.19
N GLY A 16 -11.13 37.84 3.46
CA GLY A 16 -11.86 38.75 4.36
C GLY A 16 -11.08 40.03 4.70
N PHE A 17 -9.77 39.94 4.86
CA PHE A 17 -8.88 41.07 5.14
C PHE A 17 -8.72 41.96 3.90
N ILE A 18 -8.54 41.36 2.72
CA ILE A 18 -8.52 42.07 1.43
C ILE A 18 -9.86 42.80 1.21
N SER A 19 -10.98 42.13 1.49
CA SER A 19 -12.32 42.75 1.41
C SER A 19 -12.51 43.95 2.36
N ARG A 20 -11.93 43.89 3.58
CA ARG A 20 -11.97 45.00 4.55
C ARG A 20 -11.01 46.14 4.21
N SER A 21 -9.80 45.85 3.73
CA SER A 21 -8.83 46.85 3.30
C SER A 21 -9.31 47.62 2.06
N ILE A 22 -10.06 46.98 1.16
CA ILE A 22 -10.71 47.64 0.01
C ILE A 22 -11.80 48.64 0.45
N LYS A 23 -12.48 48.40 1.58
CA LYS A 23 -13.52 49.31 2.10
C LYS A 23 -12.96 50.56 2.78
N GLN A 24 -11.72 50.56 3.25
CA GLN A 24 -11.16 51.69 4.02
C GLN A 24 -10.36 52.71 3.18
N ASN A 25 -9.98 52.39 1.94
CA ASN A 25 -9.20 53.27 1.05
C ASN A 25 -10.01 53.84 -0.13
N SER A 26 -11.31 54.08 0.07
CA SER A 26 -12.31 54.37 -0.96
C SER A 26 -12.24 55.76 -1.62
N SER A 27 -11.12 56.48 -1.59
CA SER A 27 -10.99 57.78 -2.28
C SER A 27 -9.91 57.86 -3.36
N HIS A 28 -9.22 56.74 -3.69
CA HIS A 28 -8.20 56.75 -4.76
C HIS A 28 -8.20 55.53 -5.71
N TYR A 29 -9.20 54.65 -5.65
CA TYR A 29 -9.25 53.40 -6.45
C TYR A 29 -10.46 53.30 -7.40
N ASP A 30 -11.02 54.41 -7.87
CA ASP A 30 -12.14 54.41 -8.84
C ASP A 30 -11.80 53.79 -10.22
N GLN A 31 -10.56 53.30 -10.43
CA GLN A 31 -10.13 52.64 -11.66
C GLN A 31 -10.15 51.09 -11.65
N LEU A 32 -10.58 50.43 -10.58
CA LEU A 32 -10.87 48.98 -10.61
C LEU A 32 -12.26 48.66 -10.06
N LYS A 33 -13.30 49.18 -10.72
CA LYS A 33 -14.65 48.60 -10.60
C LYS A 33 -14.69 47.28 -11.37
N LEU A 34 -14.26 46.19 -10.74
CA LEU A 34 -14.58 44.84 -11.21
C LEU A 34 -16.11 44.72 -11.24
N SER A 35 -16.68 44.71 -12.46
CA SER A 35 -18.11 44.49 -12.68
C SER A 35 -18.56 43.19 -12.01
N PRO A 36 -19.82 43.07 -11.52
CA PRO A 36 -20.35 41.82 -10.98
C PRO A 36 -20.13 40.62 -11.91
N ILE A 37 -20.17 40.84 -13.24
CA ILE A 37 -19.88 39.81 -14.24
C ILE A 37 -18.44 39.29 -14.16
N ASN A 38 -17.47 40.17 -13.89
CA ASN A 38 -16.05 39.80 -13.78
C ASN A 38 -15.79 39.02 -12.50
N LEU A 39 -16.52 39.33 -11.42
CA LEU A 39 -16.46 38.56 -10.17
C LEU A 39 -17.06 37.16 -10.34
N GLU A 40 -18.16 37.04 -11.09
CA GLU A 40 -18.77 35.75 -11.40
C GLU A 40 -17.86 34.89 -12.29
N ILE A 41 -17.29 35.47 -13.36
CA ILE A 41 -16.31 34.80 -14.22
C ILE A 41 -15.10 34.34 -13.40
N PHE A 42 -14.56 35.21 -12.54
CA PHE A 42 -13.43 34.87 -11.69
C PHE A 42 -13.78 33.75 -10.70
N SER A 43 -14.94 33.80 -10.07
CA SER A 43 -15.40 32.74 -9.16
C SER A 43 -15.55 31.40 -9.86
N ASN A 44 -16.16 31.39 -11.05
CA ASN A 44 -16.31 30.19 -11.87
C ASN A 44 -14.96 29.63 -12.34
N ALA A 45 -14.04 30.50 -12.75
CA ALA A 45 -12.68 30.10 -13.12
C ALA A 45 -11.94 29.48 -11.93
N MET A 46 -12.00 30.11 -10.75
CA MET A 46 -11.41 29.58 -9.52
C MET A 46 -11.99 28.21 -9.15
N LYS A 47 -13.32 28.05 -9.21
CA LYS A 47 -13.99 26.77 -8.94
C LYS A 47 -13.53 25.68 -9.91
N THR A 48 -13.43 26.01 -11.21
CA THR A 48 -12.98 25.09 -12.25
C THR A 48 -11.54 24.66 -12.01
N THR A 49 -10.64 25.61 -11.73
CA THR A 49 -9.23 25.33 -11.43
C THR A 49 -9.07 24.45 -10.20
N LEU A 50 -9.84 24.70 -9.13
CA LEU A 50 -9.81 23.86 -7.93
C LEU A 50 -10.28 22.44 -8.23
N THR A 51 -11.37 22.30 -9.00
CA THR A 51 -11.91 20.99 -9.39
C THR A 51 -10.86 20.20 -10.19
N LEU A 52 -10.24 20.83 -11.18
CA LEU A 52 -9.18 20.22 -11.98
C LEU A 52 -7.98 19.81 -11.11
N ALA A 53 -7.60 20.62 -10.13
CA ALA A 53 -6.51 20.28 -9.22
C ALA A 53 -6.83 19.05 -8.36
N TYR A 54 -8.09 18.85 -7.94
CA TYR A 54 -8.51 17.65 -7.24
C TYR A 54 -8.52 16.42 -8.16
N ASP A 55 -8.99 16.57 -9.40
CA ASP A 55 -8.99 15.49 -10.38
C ASP A 55 -7.56 15.03 -10.71
N ILE A 56 -6.63 15.96 -10.91
CA ILE A 56 -5.20 15.65 -11.13
C ILE A 56 -4.63 14.90 -9.93
N LEU A 57 -4.93 15.34 -8.70
CA LEU A 57 -4.44 14.67 -7.50
C LEU A 57 -4.98 13.23 -7.40
N LEU A 58 -6.25 13.02 -7.77
CA LEU A 58 -6.84 11.69 -7.81
C LEU A 58 -6.21 10.81 -8.90
N VAL A 59 -5.96 11.36 -10.09
CA VAL A 59 -5.28 10.64 -11.17
C VAL A 59 -3.87 10.23 -10.74
N LEU A 60 -3.09 11.14 -10.13
CA LEU A 60 -1.77 10.82 -9.59
C LEU A 60 -1.83 9.72 -8.51
N PHE A 61 -2.82 9.79 -7.61
CA PHE A 61 -3.03 8.79 -6.57
C PHE A 61 -3.31 7.39 -7.15
N LEU A 62 -4.09 7.32 -8.23
CA LEU A 62 -4.40 6.08 -8.93
C LEU A 62 -3.20 5.58 -9.75
N GLU A 63 -2.51 6.47 -10.45
CA GLU A 63 -1.35 6.14 -11.28
C GLU A 63 -0.25 5.48 -10.46
N ILE A 64 0.09 6.03 -9.27
CA ILE A 64 1.10 5.44 -8.38
C ILE A 64 0.73 3.99 -8.01
N ARG A 65 -0.54 3.72 -7.72
CA ARG A 65 -1.01 2.37 -7.37
C ARG A 65 -0.99 1.42 -8.56
N LEU A 66 -1.40 1.92 -9.73
CA LEU A 66 -1.40 1.16 -10.97
C LEU A 66 0.02 0.79 -11.38
N HIS A 67 0.96 1.73 -11.21
CA HIS A 67 2.39 1.52 -11.47
C HIS A 67 2.95 0.40 -10.59
N CYS A 68 2.70 0.46 -9.28
CA CYS A 68 3.10 -0.63 -8.39
C CYS A 68 2.42 -1.96 -8.74
N PHE A 69 1.13 -1.95 -9.07
CA PHE A 69 0.40 -3.15 -9.48
C PHE A 69 1.01 -3.78 -10.74
N TYR A 70 1.39 -2.96 -11.73
CA TYR A 70 2.02 -3.42 -12.96
C TYR A 70 3.34 -4.16 -12.64
N TYR A 71 4.26 -3.55 -11.91
CA TYR A 71 5.54 -4.19 -11.60
C TYR A 71 5.39 -5.41 -10.67
N LEU A 72 4.48 -5.35 -9.70
CA LEU A 72 4.16 -6.53 -8.90
C LEU A 72 3.50 -7.63 -9.75
N SER A 73 2.76 -7.29 -10.81
CA SER A 73 2.20 -8.31 -11.70
C SER A 73 3.28 -9.08 -12.47
N LEU A 74 4.38 -8.41 -12.84
CA LEU A 74 5.55 -9.01 -13.49
C LEU A 74 6.25 -10.05 -12.61
N PHE A 75 6.24 -9.86 -11.29
CA PHE A 75 6.72 -10.82 -10.30
C PHE A 75 6.05 -12.19 -10.47
N PHE A 76 4.74 -12.20 -10.76
CA PHE A 76 3.95 -13.44 -10.86
C PHE A 76 4.06 -14.13 -12.21
N HIS A 77 4.75 -13.52 -13.18
CA HIS A 77 4.97 -14.15 -14.48
C HIS A 77 6.14 -15.14 -14.45
N ASP A 78 7.15 -14.92 -13.61
CA ASP A 78 8.34 -15.77 -13.50
C ASP A 78 8.35 -16.59 -12.20
N THR A 79 7.29 -17.38 -11.99
CA THR A 79 7.16 -18.24 -10.79
C THR A 79 8.26 -19.31 -10.70
N LEU A 80 8.89 -19.67 -11.83
CA LEU A 80 9.98 -20.64 -11.87
C LEU A 80 11.24 -20.12 -11.17
N ASN A 81 11.49 -18.81 -11.22
CA ASN A 81 12.61 -18.17 -10.52
C ASN A 81 12.51 -18.29 -8.99
N TYR A 82 11.31 -18.55 -8.45
CA TYR A 82 11.11 -18.81 -7.01
C TYR A 82 11.06 -20.30 -6.67
N ALA A 83 10.62 -21.15 -7.60
CA ALA A 83 10.69 -22.60 -7.43
C ALA A 83 12.15 -23.11 -7.47
N TYR A 84 13.00 -22.50 -8.29
CA TYR A 84 14.40 -22.90 -8.53
C TYR A 84 15.37 -21.74 -8.37
N ALA A 85 15.16 -20.91 -7.34
CA ALA A 85 15.98 -19.73 -7.09
C ALA A 85 17.47 -20.07 -7.02
N LEU A 86 18.27 -19.44 -7.89
CA LEU A 86 19.73 -19.58 -7.94
C LEU A 86 20.47 -18.56 -7.06
N ASN A 87 19.79 -17.45 -6.76
CA ASN A 87 20.26 -16.38 -5.89
C ASN A 87 19.07 -15.80 -5.12
N THR A 88 19.37 -14.93 -4.16
CA THR A 88 18.37 -14.27 -3.32
C THR A 88 18.36 -12.76 -3.56
N ASP A 89 18.93 -12.29 -4.67
CA ASP A 89 18.99 -10.86 -4.98
C ASP A 89 17.60 -10.36 -5.39
N PRO A 90 17.23 -9.11 -5.08
CA PRO A 90 15.97 -8.54 -5.52
C PRO A 90 15.83 -8.59 -7.05
N ASP A 91 14.61 -8.75 -7.54
CA ASP A 91 14.36 -8.80 -8.97
C ASP A 91 14.51 -7.43 -9.63
N GLU A 92 15.03 -7.41 -10.87
CA GLU A 92 15.24 -6.18 -11.64
C GLU A 92 13.97 -5.34 -11.80
N ASN A 93 12.80 -6.00 -11.91
CA ASN A 93 11.50 -5.31 -11.96
C ASN A 93 11.18 -4.57 -10.65
N ILE A 94 11.58 -5.12 -9.50
CA ILE A 94 11.43 -4.48 -8.19
C ILE A 94 12.39 -3.32 -8.05
N MET A 95 13.64 -3.49 -8.49
CA MET A 95 14.62 -2.41 -8.51
C MET A 95 14.19 -1.26 -9.43
N THR A 96 13.58 -1.57 -10.56
CA THR A 96 13.01 -0.59 -11.48
C THR A 96 11.83 0.15 -10.84
N LEU A 97 10.88 -0.56 -10.24
CA LEU A 97 9.77 0.04 -9.47
C LEU A 97 10.29 0.99 -8.40
N ASN A 98 11.29 0.58 -7.63
CA ASN A 98 11.86 1.38 -6.56
C ASN A 98 12.48 2.68 -7.08
N ARG A 99 13.22 2.61 -8.20
CA ARG A 99 13.79 3.80 -8.85
C ARG A 99 12.69 4.74 -9.35
N ASP A 100 11.63 4.20 -9.96
CA ASP A 100 10.51 4.98 -10.45
C ASP A 100 9.77 5.69 -9.29
N LEU A 101 9.55 4.99 -8.17
CA LEU A 101 8.92 5.55 -6.97
C LEU A 101 9.78 6.65 -6.33
N SER A 102 11.10 6.47 -6.24
CA SER A 102 12.01 7.50 -5.77
C SER A 102 11.99 8.75 -6.67
N HIS A 103 12.04 8.57 -7.99
CA HIS A 103 11.97 9.68 -8.93
C HIS A 103 10.61 10.42 -8.86
N LEU A 104 9.51 9.68 -8.73
CA LEU A 104 8.18 10.24 -8.50
C LEU A 104 8.14 11.03 -7.19
N GLN A 105 8.72 10.50 -6.11
CA GLN A 105 8.79 11.20 -4.84
C GLN A 105 9.55 12.53 -4.95
N GLU A 106 10.74 12.54 -5.54
CA GLU A 106 11.52 13.77 -5.73
C GLU A 106 10.75 14.82 -6.54
N THR A 107 10.15 14.40 -7.65
CA THR A 107 9.39 15.29 -8.55
C THR A 107 8.16 15.86 -7.86
N LEU A 108 7.37 15.02 -7.19
CA LEU A 108 6.10 15.42 -6.56
C LEU A 108 6.34 16.24 -5.30
N ASN A 109 7.36 15.93 -4.51
CA ASN A 109 7.69 16.67 -3.30
C ASN A 109 8.13 18.12 -3.60
N SER A 110 8.72 18.37 -4.78
CA SER A 110 9.04 19.74 -5.24
C SER A 110 7.82 20.54 -5.71
N SER A 111 6.76 19.84 -6.13
CA SER A 111 5.59 20.45 -6.79
C SER A 111 4.36 20.57 -5.89
N LEU A 112 4.31 19.80 -4.80
CA LEU A 112 3.15 19.70 -3.91
C LEU A 112 3.52 20.11 -2.48
N ASN A 113 2.53 20.55 -1.73
CA ASN A 113 2.69 20.71 -0.29
C ASN A 113 2.63 19.34 0.41
N GLU A 114 3.15 19.28 1.64
CA GLU A 114 3.26 18.05 2.43
C GLU A 114 1.93 17.27 2.52
N LYS A 115 0.80 17.95 2.77
CA LYS A 115 -0.51 17.29 2.89
C LYS A 115 -0.93 16.58 1.61
N LYS A 116 -0.79 17.24 0.46
CA LYS A 116 -1.13 16.65 -0.84
C LYS A 116 -0.15 15.53 -1.21
N PHE A 117 1.12 15.71 -0.88
CA PHE A 117 2.14 14.69 -1.10
C PHE A 117 1.87 13.43 -0.26
N SER A 118 1.65 13.56 1.05
CA SER A 118 1.30 12.44 1.93
C SER A 118 0.03 11.73 1.49
N PHE A 119 -0.98 12.47 1.01
CA PHE A 119 -2.21 11.88 0.46
C PHE A 119 -1.94 10.90 -0.69
N LEU A 120 -1.01 11.23 -1.61
CA LEU A 120 -0.72 10.37 -2.77
C LEU A 120 -0.25 8.96 -2.37
N PHE A 121 0.56 8.87 -1.32
CA PHE A 121 1.20 7.63 -0.87
C PHE A 121 0.49 6.96 0.32
N GLN A 122 -0.54 7.60 0.88
CA GLN A 122 -1.30 7.07 2.02
C GLN A 122 -1.86 5.68 1.74
N GLY A 123 -1.58 4.70 2.61
CA GLY A 123 -2.10 3.34 2.46
C GLY A 123 -1.53 2.57 1.27
N LEU A 124 -0.52 3.10 0.56
CA LEU A 124 0.16 2.38 -0.52
C LEU A 124 0.76 1.08 0.00
N GLY A 125 1.43 1.12 1.16
CA GLY A 125 2.04 -0.06 1.76
C GLY A 125 1.03 -1.20 2.01
N PHE A 126 -0.14 -0.88 2.56
CA PHE A 126 -1.22 -1.83 2.78
C PHE A 126 -1.70 -2.49 1.47
N VAL A 127 -1.85 -1.69 0.40
CA VAL A 127 -2.25 -2.19 -0.93
C VAL A 127 -1.20 -3.15 -1.47
N LEU A 128 0.09 -2.81 -1.40
CA LEU A 128 1.17 -3.67 -1.87
C LEU A 128 1.26 -4.96 -1.07
N ALA A 129 1.18 -4.88 0.25
CA ALA A 129 1.17 -6.04 1.13
C ALA A 129 0.00 -6.98 0.78
N THR A 130 -1.18 -6.43 0.56
CA THR A 130 -2.38 -7.20 0.17
C THR A 130 -2.20 -7.88 -1.19
N ILE A 131 -1.61 -7.20 -2.18
CA ILE A 131 -1.32 -7.79 -3.49
C ILE A 131 -0.33 -8.94 -3.34
N LEU A 132 0.75 -8.74 -2.59
CA LEU A 132 1.79 -9.74 -2.36
C LEU A 132 1.22 -10.98 -1.65
N ILE A 133 0.43 -10.83 -0.59
CA ILE A 133 -0.19 -11.95 0.13
C ILE A 133 -1.15 -12.72 -0.79
N ARG A 134 -2.08 -12.01 -1.47
CA ARG A 134 -3.11 -12.63 -2.32
C ARG A 134 -2.57 -13.27 -3.59
N SER A 135 -1.30 -13.06 -3.89
CA SER A 135 -0.65 -13.66 -5.04
C SER A 135 -0.06 -15.04 -4.80
N SER A 136 0.03 -15.50 -3.54
CA SER A 136 0.60 -16.79 -3.19
C SER A 136 0.04 -17.99 -3.96
N PRO A 137 -1.26 -18.06 -4.35
CA PRO A 137 -1.78 -19.18 -5.14
C PRO A 137 -1.15 -19.29 -6.54
N ARG A 138 -0.63 -18.19 -7.09
CA ARG A 138 -0.05 -18.13 -8.43
C ARG A 138 1.25 -18.92 -8.52
N PHE A 139 1.96 -19.08 -7.41
CA PHE A 139 3.16 -19.92 -7.34
C PHE A 139 2.76 -21.39 -7.38
N SER A 140 3.33 -22.15 -8.31
CA SER A 140 3.16 -23.60 -8.34
C SER A 140 3.94 -24.27 -7.22
N ARG A 141 5.19 -23.82 -6.99
CA ARG A 141 6.11 -24.21 -5.91
C ARG A 141 7.00 -23.02 -5.57
N ILE A 142 7.60 -23.05 -4.38
CA ILE A 142 8.60 -22.08 -3.94
C ILE A 142 9.66 -22.80 -3.11
N SER A 143 10.94 -22.58 -3.40
CA SER A 143 12.05 -23.12 -2.60
C SER A 143 12.35 -22.22 -1.41
N GLU A 144 13.12 -22.72 -0.43
CA GLU A 144 13.61 -21.92 0.69
C GLU A 144 14.34 -20.65 0.24
N LEU A 145 15.24 -20.77 -0.77
CA LEU A 145 15.90 -19.62 -1.40
C LEU A 145 14.89 -18.69 -2.10
N GLY A 146 13.83 -19.24 -2.69
CA GLY A 146 12.73 -18.47 -3.28
C GLY A 146 11.96 -17.66 -2.24
N VAL A 147 11.72 -18.23 -1.05
CA VAL A 147 11.15 -17.50 0.10
C VAL A 147 12.10 -16.37 0.51
N THR A 148 13.40 -16.64 0.61
CA THR A 148 14.39 -15.61 0.96
C THR A 148 14.38 -14.47 -0.06
N LYS A 149 14.36 -14.81 -1.34
CA LYS A 149 14.29 -13.85 -2.44
C LYS A 149 13.01 -13.01 -2.39
N MET A 150 11.85 -13.62 -2.15
CA MET A 150 10.58 -12.92 -1.91
C MET A 150 10.71 -11.91 -0.75
N CYS A 151 11.20 -12.36 0.41
CA CYS A 151 11.39 -11.49 1.57
C CYS A 151 12.34 -10.32 1.26
N ARG A 152 13.42 -10.55 0.50
CA ARG A 152 14.33 -9.48 0.04
C ARG A 152 13.64 -8.46 -0.88
N ASN A 153 12.78 -8.92 -1.79
CA ASN A 153 11.98 -8.04 -2.64
C ASN A 153 11.03 -7.16 -1.81
N ILE A 154 10.31 -7.77 -0.87
CA ILE A 154 9.40 -7.04 0.04
C ILE A 154 10.18 -6.00 0.85
N PHE A 155 11.33 -6.39 1.40
CA PHE A 155 12.20 -5.49 2.14
C PHE A 155 12.73 -4.33 1.29
N ALA A 156 13.14 -4.60 0.04
CA ALA A 156 13.59 -3.55 -0.87
C ALA A 156 12.49 -2.53 -1.16
N ILE A 157 11.24 -2.97 -1.39
CA ILE A 157 10.10 -2.05 -1.55
C ILE A 157 9.88 -1.23 -0.28
N GLU A 158 9.93 -1.89 0.89
CA GLU A 158 9.70 -1.24 2.17
C GLU A 158 10.75 -0.16 2.48
N GLN A 159 12.01 -0.39 2.12
CA GLN A 159 13.07 0.61 2.23
C GLN A 159 12.75 1.85 1.38
N THR A 160 12.31 1.68 0.14
CA THR A 160 11.89 2.80 -0.72
C THR A 160 10.69 3.52 -0.13
N LEU A 161 9.64 2.79 0.27
CA LEU A 161 8.44 3.43 0.84
C LEU A 161 8.72 4.17 2.14
N THR A 162 9.63 3.70 2.98
CA THR A 162 10.03 4.37 4.23
C THR A 162 10.64 5.76 3.97
N GLN A 163 11.31 5.95 2.84
CA GLN A 163 11.85 7.27 2.44
C GLN A 163 10.75 8.21 1.92
N ILE A 164 9.64 7.64 1.43
CA ILE A 164 8.54 8.38 0.82
C ILE A 164 7.47 8.75 1.87
N ARG A 165 7.18 7.86 2.81
CA ARG A 165 6.10 8.04 3.80
C ARG A 165 6.58 8.76 5.05
N THR A 166 5.74 9.67 5.56
CA THR A 166 5.89 10.21 6.92
C THR A 166 5.52 9.08 7.91
N ALA A 167 6.40 8.79 8.88
CA ALA A 167 6.44 7.58 9.73
C ALA A 167 5.09 6.92 10.13
N GLY A 168 5.03 5.57 10.12
CA GLY A 168 3.99 4.80 10.83
C GLY A 168 3.50 3.51 10.15
N ASP A 169 3.32 3.50 8.83
CA ASP A 169 2.72 2.39 8.07
C ASP A 169 3.71 1.29 7.62
N ALA A 170 4.26 0.49 8.55
CA ALA A 170 5.13 -0.66 8.20
C ALA A 170 4.32 -1.87 7.68
N GLU A 171 3.32 -1.61 6.83
CA GLU A 171 2.32 -2.58 6.37
C GLU A 171 2.92 -3.70 5.51
N LEU A 172 4.06 -3.47 4.84
CA LEU A 172 4.76 -4.53 4.11
C LEU A 172 5.39 -5.57 5.04
N MET A 173 5.60 -5.25 6.32
CA MET A 173 6.06 -6.22 7.32
C MET A 173 5.10 -7.41 7.40
N ARG A 174 3.79 -7.15 7.30
CA ARG A 174 2.76 -8.20 7.25
C ARG A 174 2.95 -9.14 6.06
N ALA A 175 3.29 -8.63 4.88
CA ALA A 175 3.58 -9.49 3.74
C ALA A 175 4.89 -10.26 3.91
N HIS A 176 5.91 -9.67 4.53
CA HIS A 176 7.16 -10.35 4.86
C HIS A 176 6.90 -11.54 5.79
N GLN A 177 6.22 -11.30 6.91
CA GLN A 177 5.87 -12.31 7.90
C GLN A 177 5.03 -13.43 7.28
N TYR A 178 4.07 -13.10 6.41
CA TYR A 178 3.27 -14.09 5.68
C TYR A 178 4.12 -15.10 4.90
N TYR A 179 5.15 -14.64 4.18
CA TYR A 179 6.04 -15.52 3.41
C TYR A 179 7.05 -16.25 4.30
N GLU A 180 7.50 -15.65 5.41
CA GLU A 180 8.37 -16.33 6.39
C GLU A 180 7.73 -17.56 7.02
N LEU A 181 6.40 -17.60 7.12
CA LEU A 181 5.68 -18.79 7.58
C LEU A 181 6.03 -20.04 6.76
N LEU A 182 6.43 -19.90 5.48
CA LEU A 182 6.83 -21.03 4.64
C LEU A 182 8.11 -21.73 5.12
N TYR A 183 8.96 -21.08 5.93
CA TYR A 183 10.12 -21.73 6.55
C TYR A 183 9.74 -22.68 7.69
N SER A 184 8.61 -22.40 8.36
CA SER A 184 8.40 -22.81 9.76
C SER A 184 7.08 -23.53 10.01
N ILE A 185 6.21 -23.73 9.02
CA ILE A 185 4.91 -24.34 9.30
C ILE A 185 5.08 -25.83 9.67
N LYS A 186 5.04 -26.10 10.97
CA LYS A 186 4.46 -27.30 11.57
C LYS A 186 3.00 -27.00 11.94
N PRO A 187 2.15 -28.01 12.17
CA PRO A 187 0.73 -27.79 12.42
C PRO A 187 0.48 -27.03 13.74
N GLU A 188 1.40 -27.19 14.69
CA GLU A 188 1.36 -26.55 16.00
C GLU A 188 1.73 -25.06 15.90
N ASP A 189 2.65 -24.71 15.01
CA ASP A 189 3.13 -23.33 14.85
C ASP A 189 2.05 -22.42 14.28
N ILE A 190 1.20 -22.91 13.35
CA ILE A 190 0.07 -22.14 12.83
C ILE A 190 -0.94 -21.81 13.92
N LEU A 191 -1.24 -22.78 14.80
CA LEU A 191 -2.15 -22.55 15.92
C LEU A 191 -1.56 -21.53 16.88
N ASN A 192 -0.27 -21.66 17.22
CA ASN A 192 0.43 -20.70 18.07
C ASN A 192 0.40 -19.29 17.46
N ILE A 193 0.64 -19.15 16.16
CA ILE A 193 0.58 -17.85 15.47
C ILE A 193 -0.82 -17.24 15.57
N ILE A 194 -1.86 -18.02 15.28
CA ILE A 194 -3.26 -17.54 15.34
C ILE A 194 -3.68 -17.24 16.79
N GLU A 195 -3.24 -18.03 17.76
CA GLU A 195 -3.54 -17.84 19.19
C GLU A 195 -2.81 -16.64 19.79
N GLU A 196 -1.53 -16.43 19.45
CA GLU A 196 -0.70 -15.35 20.00
C GLU A 196 -0.98 -13.99 19.35
N HIS A 197 -1.18 -13.96 18.02
CA HIS A 197 -1.25 -12.70 17.24
C HIS A 197 -2.68 -12.39 16.77
N GLY A 198 -3.64 -13.31 16.96
CA GLY A 198 -5.00 -13.18 16.48
C GLY A 198 -5.11 -13.38 14.97
N GLN A 199 -6.25 -12.96 14.40
CA GLN A 199 -6.51 -13.08 12.96
C GLN A 199 -5.77 -11.99 12.17
N GLU A 200 -4.50 -12.23 11.85
CA GLU A 200 -3.69 -11.32 11.02
C GLU A 200 -3.95 -11.52 9.51
N TYR A 201 -4.29 -12.74 9.10
CA TYR A 201 -4.61 -13.10 7.70
C TYR A 201 -6.02 -13.69 7.60
N SER A 202 -6.63 -13.64 6.41
CA SER A 202 -7.94 -14.27 6.22
C SER A 202 -7.79 -15.80 6.21
N GLU A 203 -8.89 -16.54 6.47
CA GLU A 203 -8.90 -17.99 6.34
C GLU A 203 -8.35 -18.44 4.98
N GLN A 204 -8.79 -17.77 3.92
CA GLN A 204 -8.37 -18.09 2.56
C GLN A 204 -6.86 -17.87 2.35
N ASP A 205 -6.27 -16.83 2.95
CA ASP A 205 -4.83 -16.56 2.84
C ASP A 205 -4.00 -17.67 3.50
N TYR A 206 -4.44 -18.19 4.65
CA TYR A 206 -3.79 -19.33 5.31
C TYR A 206 -3.94 -20.63 4.49
N LEU A 207 -5.11 -20.90 3.93
CA LEU A 207 -5.33 -22.07 3.08
C LEU A 207 -4.44 -22.03 1.82
N HIS A 208 -4.34 -20.87 1.18
CA HIS A 208 -3.46 -20.68 0.03
C HIS A 208 -1.98 -20.90 0.38
N LEU A 209 -1.56 -20.43 1.56
CA LEU A 209 -0.20 -20.62 2.06
C LEU A 209 0.12 -22.11 2.30
N LEU A 210 -0.78 -22.83 2.97
CA LEU A 210 -0.68 -24.27 3.21
C LEU A 210 -0.59 -25.06 1.90
N GLN A 211 -1.42 -24.70 0.92
CA GLN A 211 -1.39 -25.32 -0.41
C GLN A 211 -0.08 -25.03 -1.14
N LEU A 212 0.46 -23.81 -1.04
CA LEU A 212 1.77 -23.48 -1.59
C LEU A 212 2.88 -24.29 -0.92
N GLN A 213 2.86 -24.42 0.40
CA GLN A 213 3.82 -25.23 1.15
C GLN A 213 3.76 -26.69 0.71
N TYR A 214 2.58 -27.31 0.73
CA TYR A 214 2.40 -28.72 0.34
C TYR A 214 2.92 -29.00 -1.07
N ARG A 215 2.63 -28.10 -2.03
CA ARG A 215 3.15 -28.22 -3.39
C ARG A 215 4.68 -28.11 -3.42
N SER A 216 5.29 -27.35 -2.51
CA SER A 216 6.73 -27.10 -2.46
C SER A 216 7.53 -28.21 -1.77
N LEU A 217 6.91 -29.00 -0.89
CA LEU A 217 7.53 -30.15 -0.22
C LEU A 217 8.08 -31.20 -1.21
N SER A 218 9.12 -31.90 -0.78
CA SER A 218 9.63 -33.13 -1.40
C SER A 218 8.65 -34.30 -1.23
N SER A 219 8.87 -35.39 -1.96
CA SER A 219 7.98 -36.57 -1.88
C SER A 219 7.91 -37.13 -0.46
N ASP A 220 9.04 -37.26 0.23
CA ASP A 220 9.11 -37.84 1.58
C ASP A 220 8.43 -36.95 2.63
N GLU A 221 8.58 -35.62 2.50
CA GLU A 221 7.93 -34.65 3.39
C GLU A 221 6.40 -34.64 3.22
N ARG A 222 5.90 -34.86 1.99
CA ARG A 222 4.46 -34.91 1.70
C ARG A 222 3.76 -36.09 2.37
N GLU A 223 4.44 -37.21 2.56
CA GLU A 223 3.87 -38.35 3.29
C GLU A 223 3.56 -38.00 4.76
N HIS A 224 4.29 -37.05 5.31
CA HIS A 224 4.14 -36.59 6.70
C HIS A 224 3.29 -35.31 6.82
N PHE A 225 2.87 -34.73 5.69
CA PHE A 225 2.07 -33.51 5.63
C PHE A 225 0.61 -33.79 5.32
N ASP A 226 -0.21 -33.86 6.37
CA ASP A 226 -1.67 -34.02 6.23
C ASP A 226 -2.35 -32.67 5.95
N LEU A 227 -2.36 -32.24 4.69
CA LEU A 227 -2.96 -30.96 4.28
C LEU A 227 -4.41 -30.80 4.79
N SER A 228 -5.22 -31.87 4.74
CA SER A 228 -6.62 -31.81 5.16
C SER A 228 -6.76 -31.49 6.65
N LYS A 229 -5.91 -32.10 7.48
CA LYS A 229 -5.84 -31.80 8.91
C LYS A 229 -5.46 -30.34 9.18
N TYR A 230 -4.47 -29.80 8.47
CA TYR A 230 -4.03 -28.40 8.66
C TYR A 230 -5.12 -27.42 8.23
N GLU A 231 -5.79 -27.65 7.11
CA GLU A 231 -6.90 -26.81 6.66
C GLU A 231 -8.07 -26.81 7.67
N GLN A 232 -8.37 -27.95 8.29
CA GLN A 232 -9.38 -28.05 9.35
C GLN A 232 -8.97 -27.32 10.63
N LEU A 233 -7.69 -27.38 11.01
CA LEU A 233 -7.15 -26.67 12.17
C LEU A 233 -7.30 -25.15 12.01
N VAL A 234 -6.92 -24.61 10.84
CA VAL A 234 -7.09 -23.17 10.52
C VAL A 234 -8.56 -22.76 10.63
N LYS A 235 -9.46 -23.53 10.02
CA LYS A 235 -10.92 -23.26 10.08
C LYS A 235 -11.45 -23.25 11.51
N THR A 236 -11.00 -24.18 12.34
CA THR A 236 -11.44 -24.30 13.73
C THR A 236 -10.86 -23.17 14.60
N ALA A 237 -9.60 -22.80 14.38
CA ALA A 237 -8.93 -21.73 15.13
C ALA A 237 -9.54 -20.35 14.86
N LEU A 238 -9.87 -20.07 13.59
CA LEU A 238 -10.46 -18.78 13.19
C LEU A 238 -11.97 -18.69 13.50
N ASN A 239 -12.67 -19.82 13.58
CA ASN A 239 -14.11 -19.88 13.91
C ASN A 239 -14.37 -20.81 15.11
N PRO A 240 -14.04 -20.38 16.35
CA PRO A 240 -14.17 -21.22 17.54
C PRO A 240 -15.62 -21.64 17.87
N GLN A 241 -16.63 -20.98 17.29
CA GLN A 241 -18.05 -21.30 17.46
C GLN A 241 -18.47 -22.63 16.81
N ILE A 242 -17.65 -23.21 15.91
CA ILE A 242 -17.95 -24.50 15.25
C ILE A 242 -17.83 -25.68 16.25
N LYS A 243 -17.13 -25.52 17.37
CA LYS A 243 -17.02 -26.55 18.42
C LYS A 243 -18.31 -26.80 19.22
N ASN A 244 -19.32 -25.92 19.14
CA ASN A 244 -20.55 -26.03 19.94
C ASN A 244 -21.76 -26.60 19.17
N SER A 245 -21.55 -27.22 18.00
CA SER A 245 -22.65 -27.68 17.11
C SER A 245 -22.69 -29.19 16.85
N ASN A 246 -21.96 -30.00 17.62
CA ASN A 246 -22.01 -31.47 17.53
C ASN A 246 -22.36 -32.10 18.88
#